data_AF-A0A8H7B1X3-F1
#
_entry.id   AF-A0A8H7B1X3-F1
#
_cell.length_a   1.000
_cell.length_b   1.000
_cell.length_c   1.000
_cell.angle_alpha   90.00
_cell.angle_beta   90.00
_cell.angle_gamma   90.00
#
_symmetry.space_group_name_H-M   'P 1'
#
loop_
_entity.id
_entity.type
_entity.pdbx_description
1 polymer ?
#
loop_
_entity_poly.entity_id
_entity_poly.type
_entity_poly.pdbx_seq_one_letter_code
_entity_poly.pdbx_strand_id
1 'polypeptide(L)'
;MTVARTIIIFTITVSLVTFIAFFGRLPAFRNTPIGFLNRLFLIHIPSVFRKLDLALTNGRITNGGFRLGNYLMHDKHPLVVIFFLGLVTACATLFLPTVWHLLRPSHKLLVFFLLPQPYVFLYLSAKRNSQTYINSLNHAEQMRHYPYDRVLYYPGTPCRTCKFLKPARSKHCSICKTCVSRMDHHCIWVNNCLGRGNYKWFLALLLSTGVLIAYGAYLAYYALSPLVNKHHSKYEAWYRYKPKNGVDANSWFGWFDKKTHYFLIYVTIYLDMGGVRGSGVGLLALLTWPLPLGLLAYHVYLIWAGMTTNESGKWADWRDDMADGVVFLGHRREDTMQEYRSTSPAHNHVPASAHSSSSTSPFPTPPETPPEDEEPPTTWPLESRHILIRTRTGQPPKTLPSRIKSVAKEDSFERAGLNLNIFGALSGAFSSKQKKTTHQNADGSSTTTEDKHDKGMANAAAGGRGSAFAAGNAQQSSLKTKESGVGQESKQGKSVKQVDHLGIEG
;
A
#
# COMPACT_ATOMS: atom_id res chain seq x y z
N MET A 1 25.68 23.00 -25.73
CA MET A 1 24.47 22.76 -26.56
C MET A 1 24.05 21.29 -26.60
N THR A 2 24.89 20.34 -27.03
CA THR A 2 24.53 18.90 -27.13
C THR A 2 24.28 18.24 -25.78
N VAL A 3 25.17 18.42 -24.79
CA VAL A 3 25.02 17.80 -23.45
C VAL A 3 23.77 18.30 -22.72
N ALA A 4 23.54 19.61 -22.68
CA ALA A 4 22.35 20.20 -22.07
C ALA A 4 21.06 19.69 -22.72
N ARG A 5 21.00 19.64 -24.06
CA ARG A 5 19.88 19.07 -24.80
C ARG A 5 19.67 17.59 -24.45
N THR A 6 20.73 16.80 -24.35
CA THR A 6 20.66 15.39 -23.94
C THR A 6 20.11 15.24 -22.53
N ILE A 7 20.57 16.05 -21.57
CA ILE A 7 20.09 16.02 -20.18
C ILE A 7 18.60 16.37 -20.12
N ILE A 8 18.16 17.41 -20.84
CA ILE A 8 16.75 17.83 -20.86
C ILE A 8 15.88 16.76 -21.49
N ILE A 9 16.25 16.24 -22.67
CA ILE A 9 15.51 15.16 -23.33
C ILE A 9 15.43 13.95 -22.41
N PHE A 10 16.55 13.52 -21.85
CA PHE A 10 16.60 12.40 -20.91
C PHE A 10 15.66 12.63 -19.71
N THR A 11 15.71 13.81 -19.11
CA THR A 11 14.89 14.18 -17.96
C THR A 11 13.40 14.17 -18.28
N ILE A 12 13.01 14.75 -19.42
CA ILE A 12 11.61 14.76 -19.90
C ILE A 12 11.17 13.33 -20.21
N THR A 13 11.99 12.54 -20.91
CA THR A 13 11.69 11.15 -21.24
C THR A 13 11.51 10.32 -19.97
N VAL A 14 12.44 10.39 -19.01
CA VAL A 14 12.32 9.67 -17.73
C VAL A 14 11.08 10.11 -16.96
N SER A 15 10.80 11.41 -16.90
CA SER A 15 9.61 11.94 -16.23
C SER A 15 8.32 11.46 -16.88
N LEU A 16 8.26 11.44 -18.22
CA LEU A 16 7.11 10.94 -18.99
C LEU A 16 6.93 9.44 -18.81
N VAL A 17 8.01 8.65 -18.90
CA VAL A 17 7.97 7.20 -18.66
C VAL A 17 7.51 6.91 -17.24
N THR A 18 8.01 7.65 -16.25
CA THR A 18 7.60 7.54 -14.85
C THR A 18 6.11 7.87 -14.70
N PHE A 19 5.65 8.98 -15.28
CA PHE A 19 4.23 9.35 -15.29
C PHE A 19 3.35 8.26 -15.91
N ILE A 20 3.72 7.75 -17.09
CA ILE A 20 2.99 6.68 -17.77
C ILE A 20 2.98 5.41 -16.92
N ALA A 21 4.10 5.04 -16.30
CA ALA A 21 4.20 3.85 -15.46
C ALA A 21 3.27 3.93 -14.23
N PHE A 22 3.25 5.06 -13.53
CA PHE A 22 2.45 5.24 -12.31
C PHE A 22 0.97 5.55 -12.58
N PHE A 23 0.70 6.46 -13.51
CA PHE A 23 -0.65 7.00 -13.73
C PHE A 23 -1.35 6.40 -14.95
N GLY A 24 -0.65 5.79 -15.89
CA GLY A 24 -1.27 5.21 -17.09
C GLY A 24 -2.22 4.04 -16.83
N ARG A 25 -2.20 3.47 -15.61
CA ARG A 25 -3.15 2.45 -15.14
C ARG A 25 -4.49 3.01 -14.67
N LEU A 26 -4.63 4.33 -14.52
CA LEU A 26 -5.87 4.94 -14.01
C LEU A 26 -7.03 4.69 -14.99
N PRO A 27 -8.27 4.50 -14.48
CA PRO A 27 -9.44 4.29 -15.34
C PRO A 27 -9.65 5.39 -16.39
N ALA A 28 -9.33 6.64 -16.04
CA ALA A 28 -9.41 7.79 -16.95
C ALA A 28 -8.53 7.64 -18.20
N PHE A 29 -7.42 6.91 -18.12
CA PHE A 29 -6.48 6.73 -19.23
C PHE A 29 -6.62 5.39 -19.96
N ARG A 30 -7.55 4.52 -19.55
CA ARG A 30 -7.64 3.13 -20.03
C ARG A 30 -7.71 2.99 -21.56
N ASN A 31 -8.45 3.88 -22.22
CA ASN A 31 -8.66 3.89 -23.68
C ASN A 31 -7.90 5.04 -24.38
N THR A 32 -6.86 5.57 -23.74
CA THR A 32 -6.04 6.66 -24.27
C THR A 32 -4.67 6.14 -24.73
N PRO A 33 -3.91 6.93 -25.52
CA PRO A 33 -2.53 6.61 -25.86
C PRO A 33 -1.65 6.37 -24.61
N ILE A 34 -1.92 7.08 -23.51
CA ILE A 34 -1.22 6.91 -22.23
C ILE A 34 -1.47 5.50 -21.66
N GLY A 35 -2.71 5.01 -21.69
CA GLY A 35 -3.05 3.65 -21.26
C GLY A 35 -2.47 2.57 -22.15
N PHE A 36 -2.39 2.82 -23.47
CA PHE A 36 -1.69 1.94 -24.40
C PHE A 36 -0.18 1.89 -24.08
N LEU A 37 0.48 3.03 -23.91
CA LEU A 37 1.90 3.10 -23.58
C LEU A 37 2.22 2.43 -22.23
N ASN A 38 1.33 2.56 -21.24
CA ASN A 38 1.46 1.84 -19.98
C ASN A 38 1.46 0.31 -20.18
N ARG A 39 0.51 -0.22 -20.95
CA ARG A 39 0.48 -1.66 -21.31
C ARG A 39 1.71 -2.07 -22.12
N LEU A 40 2.17 -1.22 -23.03
CA LEU A 40 3.38 -1.46 -23.80
C LEU A 40 4.61 -1.59 -22.88
N PHE A 41 4.85 -0.62 -22.01
CA PHE A 41 6.03 -0.58 -21.14
C PHE A 41 6.00 -1.62 -20.01
N LEU A 42 4.84 -1.86 -19.38
CA LEU A 42 4.75 -2.70 -18.19
C LEU A 42 4.35 -4.16 -18.48
N ILE A 43 3.79 -4.45 -19.66
CA ILE A 43 3.31 -5.79 -20.00
C ILE A 43 4.03 -6.31 -21.24
N HIS A 44 3.88 -5.62 -22.39
CA HIS A 44 4.35 -6.16 -23.66
C HIS A 44 5.88 -6.19 -23.76
N ILE A 45 6.57 -5.10 -23.45
CA ILE A 45 8.04 -5.06 -23.50
C ILE A 45 8.67 -6.11 -22.56
N PRO A 46 8.30 -6.21 -21.26
CA PRO A 46 8.79 -7.27 -20.39
C PRO A 46 8.48 -8.67 -20.91
N SER A 47 7.33 -8.88 -21.56
CA SER A 47 6.97 -10.18 -22.14
C SER A 47 7.89 -10.56 -23.32
N VAL A 48 8.27 -9.59 -24.16
CA VAL A 48 9.22 -9.79 -25.26
C VAL A 48 10.61 -10.08 -24.71
N PHE A 49 11.09 -9.29 -23.75
CA PHE A 49 12.36 -9.53 -23.07
C PHE A 49 12.43 -10.92 -22.45
N ARG A 50 11.34 -11.37 -21.83
CA ARG A 50 11.27 -12.72 -21.27
C ARG A 50 11.33 -13.82 -22.33
N LYS A 51 10.66 -13.64 -23.47
CA LYS A 51 10.75 -14.61 -24.59
C LYS A 51 12.18 -14.69 -25.14
N LEU A 52 12.82 -13.54 -25.30
CA LEU A 52 14.22 -13.46 -25.73
C LEU A 52 15.16 -14.11 -24.70
N ASP A 53 14.96 -13.83 -23.42
CA ASP A 53 15.76 -14.42 -22.35
C ASP A 53 15.56 -15.95 -22.23
N LEU A 54 14.34 -16.44 -22.45
CA LEU A 54 14.07 -17.87 -22.57
C LEU A 54 14.80 -18.48 -23.76
N ALA A 55 14.83 -17.81 -24.90
CA ALA A 55 15.53 -18.27 -26.09
C ALA A 55 17.07 -18.23 -25.95
N LEU A 56 17.62 -17.20 -25.31
CA LEU A 56 19.07 -16.94 -25.27
C LEU A 56 19.75 -17.49 -24.02
N THR A 57 19.11 -17.45 -22.85
CA THR A 57 19.73 -17.84 -21.57
C THR A 57 18.93 -18.87 -20.78
N ASN A 58 17.88 -19.45 -21.39
CA ASN A 58 16.93 -20.33 -20.72
C ASN A 58 16.24 -19.65 -19.51
N GLY A 59 15.97 -18.36 -19.63
CA GLY A 59 15.22 -17.59 -18.63
C GLY A 59 16.03 -17.17 -17.40
N ARG A 60 17.36 -17.30 -17.40
CA ARG A 60 18.19 -17.02 -16.22
C ARG A 60 18.12 -15.54 -15.82
N ILE A 61 18.12 -14.61 -16.78
CA ILE A 61 18.13 -13.16 -16.49
C ILE A 61 16.81 -12.74 -15.86
N THR A 62 15.68 -13.13 -16.46
CA THR A 62 14.33 -12.76 -15.98
C THR A 62 14.04 -13.42 -14.63
N ASN A 63 14.43 -14.69 -14.46
CA ASN A 63 14.28 -15.37 -13.18
C ASN A 63 15.17 -14.74 -12.09
N GLY A 64 16.41 -14.39 -12.41
CA GLY A 64 17.32 -13.68 -11.51
C GLY A 64 16.78 -12.30 -11.12
N GLY A 65 16.32 -11.52 -12.10
CA GLY A 65 15.71 -10.21 -11.88
C GLY A 65 14.43 -10.29 -11.04
N PHE A 66 13.57 -11.29 -11.26
CA PHE A 66 12.37 -11.50 -10.44
C PHE A 66 12.72 -11.91 -9.01
N ARG A 67 13.71 -12.79 -8.81
CA ARG A 67 14.20 -13.14 -7.47
C ARG A 67 14.76 -11.92 -6.75
N LEU A 68 15.59 -11.13 -7.43
CA LEU A 68 16.13 -9.88 -6.89
C LEU A 68 15.02 -8.90 -6.56
N GLY A 69 14.04 -8.69 -7.46
CA GLY A 69 12.91 -7.81 -7.22
C GLY A 69 12.05 -8.25 -6.03
N ASN A 70 11.78 -9.56 -5.89
CA ASN A 70 11.08 -10.08 -4.73
C ASN A 70 11.88 -9.91 -3.45
N TYR A 71 13.17 -10.21 -3.46
CA TYR A 71 14.06 -9.95 -2.33
C TYR A 71 14.03 -8.46 -1.95
N LEU A 72 14.13 -7.57 -2.94
CA LEU A 72 14.17 -6.11 -2.75
C LEU A 72 12.85 -5.51 -2.22
N MET A 73 11.71 -6.12 -2.53
CA MET A 73 10.39 -5.53 -2.27
C MET A 73 9.59 -6.29 -1.20
N HIS A 74 9.88 -7.58 -0.98
CA HIS A 74 9.08 -8.47 -0.13
C HIS A 74 9.88 -9.12 1.01
N ASP A 75 11.21 -8.94 1.06
CA ASP A 75 12.02 -9.36 2.19
C ASP A 75 12.52 -8.16 3.00
N LYS A 76 12.95 -8.42 4.24
CA LYS A 76 13.49 -7.39 5.13
C LYS A 76 15.00 -7.28 4.93
N HIS A 77 15.46 -6.24 4.25
CA HIS A 77 16.90 -6.01 3.99
C HIS A 77 17.21 -4.50 3.90
N PRO A 78 18.45 -4.07 4.21
CA PRO A 78 18.77 -2.65 4.32
C PRO A 78 19.10 -1.97 2.98
N LEU A 79 19.13 -2.68 1.85
CA LEU A 79 19.66 -2.13 0.58
C LEU A 79 18.94 -0.86 0.12
N VAL A 80 17.60 -0.81 0.21
CA VAL A 80 16.83 0.38 -0.19
C VAL A 80 17.13 1.57 0.73
N VAL A 81 17.30 1.31 2.04
CA VAL A 81 17.69 2.33 3.02
C VAL A 81 19.10 2.85 2.75
N ILE A 82 20.06 1.95 2.48
CA ILE A 82 21.43 2.30 2.13
C ILE A 82 21.45 3.13 0.85
N PHE A 83 20.68 2.73 -0.16
CA PHE A 83 20.53 3.49 -1.41
C PHE A 83 19.99 4.89 -1.15
N PHE A 84 18.91 5.04 -0.38
CA PHE A 84 18.34 6.34 -0.02
C PHE A 84 19.35 7.23 0.71
N LEU A 85 20.02 6.71 1.74
CA LEU A 85 21.03 7.43 2.50
C LEU A 85 22.24 7.81 1.63
N GLY A 86 22.66 6.89 0.75
CA GLY A 86 23.72 7.11 -0.22
C GLY A 86 23.35 8.23 -1.19
N LEU A 87 22.12 8.26 -1.70
CA LEU A 87 21.64 9.29 -2.62
C LEU A 87 21.63 10.68 -1.97
N VAL A 88 21.07 10.81 -0.76
CA VAL A 88 21.06 12.10 -0.03
C VAL A 88 22.48 12.58 0.24
N THR A 89 23.36 11.68 0.69
CA THR A 89 24.76 12.00 0.99
C THR A 89 25.52 12.40 -0.27
N ALA A 90 25.38 11.64 -1.36
CA ALA A 90 26.03 11.95 -2.64
C ALA A 90 25.56 13.29 -3.22
N CYS A 91 24.27 13.60 -3.12
CA CYS A 91 23.75 14.90 -3.54
C CYS A 91 24.37 16.02 -2.71
N ALA A 92 24.43 15.87 -1.38
CA ALA A 92 25.01 16.88 -0.50
C ALA A 92 26.53 17.07 -0.76
N THR A 93 27.30 16.00 -0.95
CA THR A 93 28.74 16.07 -1.20
C THR A 93 29.11 16.63 -2.57
N LEU A 94 28.27 16.39 -3.59
CA LEU A 94 28.45 17.01 -4.91
C LEU A 94 28.07 18.50 -4.86
N PHE A 95 26.92 18.81 -4.26
CA PHE A 95 26.30 20.13 -4.31
C PHE A 95 26.96 21.15 -3.39
N LEU A 96 27.12 20.84 -2.10
CA LEU A 96 27.53 21.82 -1.10
C LEU A 96 28.90 22.44 -1.42
N PRO A 97 29.97 21.69 -1.73
CA PRO A 97 31.27 22.30 -2.05
C PRO A 97 31.21 23.25 -3.26
N THR A 98 30.30 22.97 -4.21
CA THR A 98 30.12 23.77 -5.42
C THR A 98 29.52 25.13 -5.12
N VAL A 99 28.55 25.20 -4.20
CA VAL A 99 27.82 26.45 -3.90
C VAL A 99 28.23 27.13 -2.60
N TRP A 100 28.99 26.45 -1.71
CA TRP A 100 29.23 26.90 -0.33
C TRP A 100 29.79 28.32 -0.22
N HIS A 101 30.75 28.66 -1.09
CA HIS A 101 31.39 29.96 -1.12
C HIS A 101 30.46 31.08 -1.61
N LEU A 102 29.40 30.74 -2.34
CA LEU A 102 28.37 31.67 -2.85
C LEU A 102 27.27 31.94 -1.81
N LEU A 103 27.19 31.15 -0.74
CA LEU A 103 26.12 31.23 0.26
C LEU A 103 26.41 32.27 1.35
N ARG A 104 25.37 33.03 1.73
CA ARG A 104 25.37 33.86 2.94
C ARG A 104 25.46 33.00 4.21
N PRO A 105 25.96 33.52 5.35
CA PRO A 105 26.07 32.78 6.60
C PRO A 105 24.74 32.18 7.10
N SER A 106 23.61 32.87 6.90
CA SER A 106 22.28 32.36 7.26
C SER A 106 21.92 31.07 6.53
N HIS A 107 22.22 30.97 5.23
CA HIS A 107 21.97 29.77 4.45
C HIS A 107 22.88 28.61 4.88
N LYS A 108 24.14 28.89 5.23
CA LYS A 108 25.08 27.89 5.77
C LYS A 108 24.57 27.31 7.09
N LEU A 109 24.07 28.17 7.99
CA LEU A 109 23.47 27.77 9.25
C LEU A 109 22.21 26.92 9.03
N LEU A 110 21.34 27.31 8.10
CA LEU A 110 20.13 26.55 7.80
C LEU A 110 20.44 25.16 7.20
N VAL A 111 21.45 25.05 6.32
CA VAL A 111 21.92 23.75 5.80
C VAL A 111 22.39 22.84 6.95
N PHE A 112 23.13 23.38 7.91
CA PHE A 112 23.61 22.63 9.07
C PHE A 112 22.46 22.02 9.89
N PHE A 113 21.32 22.71 10.00
CA PHE A 113 20.15 22.20 10.70
C PHE A 113 19.27 21.27 9.86
N LEU A 114 19.10 21.54 8.57
CA LEU A 114 18.19 20.75 7.72
C LEU A 114 18.79 19.42 7.26
N LEU A 115 20.08 19.39 6.92
CA LEU A 115 20.71 18.22 6.33
C LEU A 115 20.67 16.97 7.24
N PRO A 116 20.88 17.05 8.57
CA PRO A 116 20.83 15.87 9.44
C PRO A 116 19.41 15.32 9.68
N GLN A 117 18.36 16.11 9.48
CA GLN A 117 17.00 15.74 9.90
C GLN A 117 16.47 14.46 9.22
N PRO A 118 16.58 14.28 7.90
CA PRO A 118 16.12 13.03 7.26
C PRO A 118 16.83 11.80 7.81
N TYR A 119 18.11 11.88 8.14
CA TYR A 119 18.87 10.78 8.74
C TYR A 119 18.34 10.43 10.12
N VAL A 120 18.10 11.45 10.96
CA VAL A 120 17.59 11.28 12.33
C VAL A 120 16.17 10.69 12.31
N PHE A 121 15.26 11.26 11.50
CA PHE A 121 13.88 10.79 11.46
C PHE A 121 13.74 9.42 10.77
N LEU A 122 14.61 9.10 9.82
CA LEU A 122 14.71 7.75 9.27
C LEU A 122 15.13 6.74 10.35
N TYR A 123 16.18 7.05 11.12
CA TYR A 123 16.62 6.22 12.23
C TYR A 123 15.51 6.00 13.27
N LEU A 124 14.84 7.08 13.69
CA LEU A 124 13.74 7.03 14.65
C LEU A 124 12.56 6.21 14.10
N SER A 125 12.25 6.32 12.82
CA SER A 125 11.21 5.51 12.17
C SER A 125 11.58 4.02 12.13
N ALA A 126 12.86 3.71 11.89
CA ALA A 126 13.37 2.35 11.76
C ALA A 126 13.56 1.61 13.10
N LYS A 127 13.82 2.32 14.21
CA LYS A 127 14.25 1.70 15.48
C LYS A 127 13.19 1.58 16.57
N ARG A 128 11.98 2.16 16.39
CA ARG A 128 10.92 2.19 17.42
C ARG A 128 10.08 0.91 17.51
N ASN A 129 10.71 -0.26 17.37
CA ASN A 129 10.00 -1.55 17.31
C ASN A 129 9.26 -1.91 18.60
N SER A 130 9.78 -1.55 19.77
CA SER A 130 9.13 -1.84 21.07
C SER A 130 7.75 -1.20 21.22
N GLN A 131 7.50 -0.08 20.55
CA GLN A 131 6.23 0.65 20.57
C GLN A 131 5.34 0.35 19.35
N THR A 132 5.86 -0.40 18.38
CA THR A 132 5.18 -0.67 17.10
C THR A 132 4.80 -2.14 16.95
N TYR A 133 5.64 -3.06 17.42
CA TYR A 133 5.43 -4.50 17.33
C TYR A 133 4.71 -5.01 18.58
N ILE A 134 3.78 -5.93 18.36
CA ILE A 134 3.01 -6.58 19.41
C ILE A 134 3.73 -7.87 19.78
N ASN A 135 4.01 -8.04 21.05
CA ASN A 135 4.58 -9.24 21.66
C ASN A 135 3.75 -9.64 22.89
N SER A 136 4.09 -10.76 23.52
CA SER A 136 3.36 -11.25 24.71
C SER A 136 3.37 -10.27 25.88
N LEU A 137 4.41 -9.46 26.03
CA LEU A 137 4.57 -8.53 27.15
C LEU A 137 3.67 -7.29 27.03
N ASN A 138 3.45 -6.80 25.81
CA ASN A 138 2.63 -5.60 25.57
C ASN A 138 1.22 -5.92 25.03
N HIS A 139 0.90 -7.19 24.76
CA HIS A 139 -0.35 -7.59 24.10
C HIS A 139 -1.60 -7.07 24.82
N ALA A 140 -1.70 -7.23 26.15
CA ALA A 140 -2.83 -6.77 26.94
C ALA A 140 -3.02 -5.24 26.86
N GLU A 141 -1.94 -4.47 26.93
CA GLU A 141 -1.99 -3.01 26.74
C GLU A 141 -2.48 -2.65 25.33
N GLN A 142 -2.01 -3.38 24.31
CA GLN A 142 -2.38 -3.11 22.92
C GLN A 142 -3.85 -3.42 22.63
N MET A 143 -4.44 -4.42 23.30
CA MET A 143 -5.89 -4.72 23.21
C MET A 143 -6.74 -3.54 23.68
N ARG A 144 -6.26 -2.75 24.64
CA ARG A 144 -6.99 -1.61 25.22
C ARG A 144 -6.91 -0.32 24.41
N HIS A 145 -6.05 -0.24 23.39
CA HIS A 145 -5.81 1.02 22.68
C HIS A 145 -6.92 1.45 21.72
N TYR A 146 -7.65 0.50 21.14
CA TYR A 146 -8.67 0.77 20.13
C TYR A 146 -9.84 -0.21 20.30
N PRO A 147 -11.08 0.27 20.26
CA PRO A 147 -12.24 -0.61 20.22
C PRO A 147 -12.36 -1.32 18.87
N TYR A 148 -13.04 -2.46 18.85
CA TYR A 148 -13.41 -3.15 17.61
C TYR A 148 -14.59 -2.45 16.96
N ASP A 149 -14.44 -2.07 15.68
CA ASP A 149 -15.52 -1.44 14.92
C ASP A 149 -16.58 -2.43 14.42
N ARG A 150 -16.32 -3.75 14.53
CA ARG A 150 -17.18 -4.84 14.07
C ARG A 150 -17.58 -4.70 12.59
N VAL A 151 -16.77 -3.98 11.81
CA VAL A 151 -16.90 -3.83 10.35
C VAL A 151 -15.61 -4.29 9.68
N LEU A 152 -14.48 -3.67 10.03
CA LEU A 152 -13.15 -4.05 9.55
C LEU A 152 -12.37 -4.92 10.53
N TYR A 153 -12.71 -4.82 11.82
CA TYR A 153 -12.04 -5.50 12.92
C TYR A 153 -13.08 -6.09 13.87
N TYR A 154 -12.99 -7.40 14.09
CA TYR A 154 -13.90 -8.15 14.95
C TYR A 154 -13.15 -8.74 16.14
N PRO A 155 -13.77 -8.79 17.33
CA PRO A 155 -13.19 -9.46 18.48
C PRO A 155 -13.03 -10.97 18.21
N GLY A 156 -12.19 -11.63 19.02
CA GLY A 156 -11.98 -13.08 18.92
C GLY A 156 -11.22 -13.54 17.66
N THR A 157 -10.63 -12.64 16.87
CA THR A 157 -9.85 -13.01 15.67
C THR A 157 -8.38 -13.25 16.03
N PRO A 158 -7.87 -14.51 16.05
CA PRO A 158 -6.47 -14.77 16.37
C PRO A 158 -5.54 -14.53 15.18
N CYS A 159 -4.28 -14.20 15.48
CA CYS A 159 -3.22 -14.26 14.50
C CYS A 159 -2.75 -15.71 14.32
N ARG A 160 -2.90 -16.26 13.11
CA ARG A 160 -2.47 -17.64 12.80
C ARG A 160 -0.97 -17.88 13.01
N THR A 161 -0.15 -16.83 12.88
CA THR A 161 1.31 -16.90 13.00
C THR A 161 1.78 -16.58 14.42
N CYS A 162 1.34 -15.47 15.01
CA CYS A 162 1.76 -15.03 16.34
C CYS A 162 1.01 -15.70 17.50
N LYS A 163 -0.09 -16.42 17.22
CA LYS A 163 -0.86 -17.22 18.19
C LYS A 163 -1.48 -16.44 19.36
N PHE A 164 -1.84 -15.18 19.14
CA PHE A 164 -2.62 -14.37 20.09
C PHE A 164 -3.78 -13.65 19.39
N LEU A 165 -4.76 -13.19 20.17
CA LEU A 165 -5.89 -12.38 19.68
C LEU A 165 -5.41 -11.06 19.08
N LYS A 166 -5.86 -10.72 17.88
CA LYS A 166 -5.38 -9.51 17.19
C LYS A 166 -6.07 -8.28 17.81
N PRO A 167 -5.31 -7.31 18.38
CA PRO A 167 -5.89 -6.03 18.76
C PRO A 167 -6.57 -5.35 17.56
N ALA A 168 -7.59 -4.52 17.81
CA ALA A 168 -8.21 -3.72 16.76
C ALA A 168 -7.15 -2.86 16.05
N ARG A 169 -7.32 -2.66 14.73
CA ARG A 169 -6.38 -1.93 13.87
C ARG A 169 -4.98 -2.55 13.74
N SER A 170 -4.74 -3.74 14.29
CA SER A 170 -3.49 -4.47 14.10
C SER A 170 -3.49 -5.37 12.86
N LYS A 171 -2.30 -5.65 12.32
CA LYS A 171 -2.12 -6.63 11.24
C LYS A 171 -0.77 -7.32 11.34
N HIS A 172 -0.75 -8.61 10.98
CA HIS A 172 0.48 -9.37 10.87
C HIS A 172 1.20 -8.99 9.58
N CYS A 173 2.44 -8.53 9.69
CA CYS A 173 3.31 -8.31 8.56
C CYS A 173 4.13 -9.55 8.28
N SER A 174 3.96 -10.16 7.11
CA SER A 174 4.75 -11.32 6.67
C SER A 174 6.22 -10.99 6.43
N ILE A 175 6.58 -9.72 6.24
CA ILE A 175 7.97 -9.28 6.05
C ILE A 175 8.68 -9.15 7.41
N CYS A 176 8.05 -8.45 8.36
CA CYS A 176 8.58 -8.30 9.72
C CYS A 176 8.33 -9.50 10.64
N LYS A 177 7.54 -10.49 10.20
CA LYS A 177 7.15 -11.70 10.95
C LYS A 177 6.52 -11.41 12.31
N THR A 178 5.78 -10.31 12.41
CA THR A 178 5.16 -9.88 13.67
C THR A 178 3.87 -9.12 13.42
N CYS A 179 2.98 -9.10 14.43
CA CYS A 179 1.82 -8.23 14.43
C CYS A 179 2.25 -6.81 14.77
N VAL A 180 1.73 -5.85 14.01
CA VAL A 180 2.02 -4.42 14.15
C VAL A 180 0.78 -3.73 14.66
N SER A 181 0.92 -2.94 15.73
CA SER A 181 -0.15 -2.14 16.31
C SER A 181 -0.49 -0.94 15.43
N ARG A 182 -1.79 -0.70 15.21
CA ARG A 182 -2.32 0.32 14.29
C ARG A 182 -1.53 0.32 12.97
N MET A 183 -1.42 -0.84 12.33
CA MET A 183 -0.53 -1.02 11.17
C MET A 183 -0.97 -0.11 10.03
N ASP A 184 -0.03 0.70 9.53
CA ASP A 184 -0.23 1.51 8.34
C ASP A 184 0.24 0.74 7.10
N HIS A 185 1.54 0.51 6.96
CA HIS A 185 2.12 -0.32 5.91
C HIS A 185 3.52 -0.81 6.30
N HIS A 186 4.08 -1.73 5.51
CA HIS A 186 5.50 -2.04 5.56
C HIS A 186 6.24 -1.10 4.61
N CYS A 187 7.14 -0.27 5.13
CA CYS A 187 7.87 0.71 4.35
C CYS A 187 9.29 0.21 4.07
N ILE A 188 9.56 -0.16 2.81
CA ILE A 188 10.89 -0.59 2.36
C ILE A 188 11.95 0.50 2.52
N TRP A 189 11.55 1.78 2.40
CA TRP A 189 12.43 2.95 2.55
C TRP A 189 12.87 3.20 3.99
N VAL A 190 12.18 2.59 4.96
CA VAL A 190 12.53 2.60 6.39
C VAL A 190 13.04 1.22 6.85
N ASN A 191 12.93 0.20 5.99
CA ASN A 191 13.13 -1.21 6.31
C ASN A 191 12.39 -1.64 7.59
N ASN A 192 11.17 -1.12 7.76
CA ASN A 192 10.35 -1.37 8.93
C ASN A 192 8.85 -1.18 8.64
N CYS A 193 8.01 -1.79 9.47
CA CYS A 193 6.60 -1.45 9.50
C CYS A 193 6.36 -0.10 10.17
N LEU A 194 5.46 0.66 9.59
CA LEU A 194 4.92 1.87 10.18
C LEU A 194 3.61 1.54 10.89
N GLY A 195 3.52 1.96 12.14
CA GLY A 195 2.37 1.75 13.00
C GLY A 195 2.38 2.74 14.16
N ARG A 196 1.64 2.43 15.23
CA ARG A 196 1.37 3.38 16.33
C ARG A 196 2.63 4.08 16.88
N GLY A 197 3.69 3.33 17.18
CA GLY A 197 4.89 3.84 17.85
C GLY A 197 5.83 4.70 17.00
N ASN A 198 5.77 4.60 15.67
CA ASN A 198 6.76 5.24 14.79
C ASN A 198 6.17 6.09 13.66
N TYR A 199 4.85 6.11 13.50
CA TYR A 199 4.19 6.86 12.42
C TYR A 199 4.51 8.36 12.43
N LYS A 200 4.58 9.00 13.62
CA LYS A 200 4.95 10.43 13.74
C LYS A 200 6.34 10.74 13.18
N TRP A 201 7.31 9.84 13.36
CA TRP A 201 8.67 10.01 12.86
C TRP A 201 8.72 9.84 11.34
N PHE A 202 7.87 8.98 10.80
CA PHE A 202 7.72 8.85 9.36
C PHE A 202 7.14 10.12 8.74
N LEU A 203 6.14 10.75 9.36
CA LEU A 203 5.63 12.06 8.89
C LEU A 203 6.73 13.13 8.95
N ALA A 204 7.50 13.17 10.03
CA ALA A 204 8.66 14.08 10.15
C ALA A 204 9.75 13.78 9.11
N LEU A 205 9.98 12.51 8.77
CA LEU A 205 10.90 12.10 7.69
C LEU A 205 10.41 12.64 6.34
N LEU A 206 9.12 12.48 6.02
CA LEU A 206 8.56 13.00 4.76
C LEU A 206 8.67 14.53 4.68
N LEU A 207 8.33 15.22 5.75
CA LEU A 207 8.41 16.68 5.82
C LEU A 207 9.86 17.16 5.68
N SER A 208 10.78 16.65 6.52
CA SER A 208 12.19 17.05 6.49
C SER A 208 12.87 16.72 5.16
N THR A 209 12.55 15.58 4.55
CA THR A 209 13.08 15.21 3.23
C THR A 209 12.55 16.15 2.15
N GLY A 210 11.24 16.43 2.13
CA GLY A 210 10.65 17.36 1.18
C GLY A 210 11.20 18.78 1.32
N VAL A 211 11.33 19.28 2.55
CA VAL A 211 11.92 20.60 2.84
C VAL A 211 13.38 20.64 2.43
N LEU A 212 14.19 19.63 2.75
CA LEU A 212 15.61 19.58 2.36
C LEU A 212 15.78 19.62 0.84
N ILE A 213 14.99 18.83 0.10
CA ILE A 213 15.09 18.77 -1.36
C ILE A 213 14.57 20.08 -1.99
N ALA A 214 13.43 20.61 -1.53
CA ALA A 214 12.91 21.90 -2.00
C ALA A 214 13.91 23.04 -1.73
N TYR A 215 14.51 23.05 -0.54
CA TYR A 215 15.53 24.04 -0.18
C TYR A 215 16.82 23.86 -0.98
N GLY A 216 17.23 22.63 -1.29
CA GLY A 216 18.34 22.35 -2.21
C GLY A 216 18.12 22.92 -3.62
N ALA A 217 16.91 22.76 -4.17
CA ALA A 217 16.51 23.35 -5.44
C ALA A 217 16.54 24.89 -5.38
N TYR A 218 16.00 25.47 -4.31
CA TYR A 218 16.06 26.91 -4.06
C TYR A 218 17.50 27.43 -3.96
N LEU A 219 18.37 26.76 -3.20
CA LEU A 219 19.77 27.14 -3.07
C LEU A 219 20.52 27.07 -4.40
N ALA A 220 20.20 26.09 -5.25
CA ALA A 220 20.79 25.99 -6.58
C ALA A 220 20.41 27.21 -7.43
N TYR A 221 19.12 27.56 -7.44
CA TYR A 221 18.64 28.76 -8.11
C TYR A 221 19.29 30.04 -7.54
N TYR A 222 19.28 30.19 -6.21
CA TYR A 222 19.82 31.38 -5.53
C TYR A 222 21.31 31.59 -5.79
N ALA A 223 22.12 30.53 -5.66
CA ALA A 223 23.57 30.63 -5.79
C ALA A 223 24.02 30.80 -7.25
N LEU A 224 23.34 30.15 -8.20
CA LEU A 224 23.76 30.13 -9.60
C LEU A 224 23.15 31.28 -10.42
N SER A 225 21.99 31.82 -10.05
CA SER A 225 21.33 32.91 -10.79
C SER A 225 22.25 34.09 -11.10
N PRO A 226 23.05 34.64 -10.16
CA PRO A 226 23.92 35.77 -10.46
C PRO A 226 25.00 35.44 -11.50
N LEU A 227 25.55 34.22 -11.45
CA LEU A 227 26.55 33.74 -12.40
C LEU A 227 25.95 33.55 -13.79
N VAL A 228 24.77 32.93 -13.85
CA VAL A 228 24.01 32.73 -15.08
C VAL A 228 23.63 34.05 -15.72
N ASN A 229 23.11 35.01 -14.95
CA ASN A 229 22.72 36.32 -15.45
C ASN A 229 23.94 37.09 -15.99
N LYS A 230 25.07 37.06 -15.27
CA LYS A 230 26.32 37.68 -15.73
C LYS A 230 26.81 37.07 -17.05
N HIS A 231 26.72 35.74 -17.19
CA HIS A 231 27.09 35.04 -18.42
C HIS A 231 26.14 35.41 -19.57
N HIS A 232 24.83 35.38 -19.32
CA HIS A 232 23.82 35.74 -20.30
C HIS A 232 24.01 37.17 -20.81
N SER A 233 24.17 38.15 -19.92
CA SER A 233 24.40 39.55 -20.31
C SER A 233 25.72 39.74 -21.07
N LYS A 234 26.78 39.03 -20.69
CA LYS A 234 28.09 39.12 -21.38
C LYS A 234 28.02 38.64 -22.83
N TYR A 235 27.20 37.62 -23.11
CA TYR A 235 27.09 36.98 -24.43
C TYR A 235 25.71 37.18 -25.07
N GLU A 236 24.96 38.23 -24.69
CA GLU A 236 23.57 38.44 -25.10
C GLU A 236 23.40 38.43 -26.62
N ALA A 237 24.34 39.04 -27.35
CA ALA A 237 24.34 39.07 -28.81
C ALA A 237 24.33 37.67 -29.46
N TRP A 238 24.95 36.68 -28.81
CA TRP A 238 25.02 35.29 -29.29
C TRP A 238 23.71 34.52 -29.08
N TYR A 239 22.90 34.96 -28.12
CA TYR A 239 21.68 34.28 -27.69
C TYR A 239 20.40 34.87 -28.30
N ARG A 240 20.53 35.93 -29.09
CA ARG A 240 19.39 36.61 -29.72
C ARG A 240 18.59 35.66 -30.59
N TYR A 241 17.29 35.58 -30.35
CA TYR A 241 16.36 34.79 -31.15
C TYR A 241 16.35 35.27 -32.61
N LYS A 242 16.50 34.34 -33.56
CA LYS A 242 16.36 34.58 -35.00
C LYS A 242 15.25 33.65 -35.52
N PRO A 243 14.11 34.19 -36.00
CA PRO A 243 13.02 33.37 -36.51
C PRO A 243 13.49 32.58 -37.74
N LYS A 244 13.04 31.33 -37.86
CA LYS A 244 13.25 30.53 -39.07
C LYS A 244 12.45 31.14 -40.23
N ASN A 245 13.00 31.09 -41.44
CA ASN A 245 12.41 31.69 -42.63
C ASN A 245 10.90 31.34 -42.75
N GLY A 246 10.05 32.36 -42.81
CA GLY A 246 8.60 32.22 -42.98
C GLY A 246 7.77 32.10 -41.69
N VAL A 247 8.38 32.03 -40.50
CA VAL A 247 7.64 32.04 -39.23
C VAL A 247 7.45 33.48 -38.75
N ASP A 248 6.21 33.95 -38.73
CA ASP A 248 5.86 35.21 -38.07
C ASP A 248 6.10 35.08 -36.55
N ALA A 249 7.00 35.90 -36.02
CA ALA A 249 7.36 35.92 -34.61
C ALA A 249 6.20 36.35 -33.68
N ASN A 250 5.18 37.02 -34.23
CA ASN A 250 3.98 37.45 -33.50
C ASN A 250 2.84 36.43 -33.59
N SER A 251 2.98 35.39 -34.42
CA SER A 251 2.05 34.26 -34.40
C SER A 251 2.15 33.47 -33.10
N TRP A 252 1.10 32.73 -32.75
CA TRP A 252 1.10 31.83 -31.58
C TRP A 252 2.29 30.86 -31.62
N PHE A 253 2.57 30.26 -32.78
CA PHE A 253 3.73 29.38 -32.96
C PHE A 253 5.07 30.11 -32.84
N GLY A 254 5.19 31.33 -33.37
CA GLY A 254 6.40 32.16 -33.23
C GLY A 254 6.66 32.60 -31.78
N TRP A 255 5.61 32.90 -31.01
CA TRP A 255 5.72 33.17 -29.58
C TRP A 255 6.25 31.95 -28.82
N PHE A 256 5.71 30.76 -29.09
CA PHE A 256 6.16 29.52 -28.46
C PHE A 256 7.61 29.19 -28.83
N ASP A 257 7.99 29.35 -30.11
CA ASP A 257 9.35 29.12 -30.58
C ASP A 257 10.34 30.08 -29.90
N LYS A 258 10.00 31.39 -29.84
CA LYS A 258 10.79 32.41 -29.15
C LYS A 258 10.95 32.12 -27.65
N LYS A 259 9.87 31.76 -26.95
CA LYS A 259 9.92 31.42 -25.51
C LYS A 259 10.74 30.15 -25.25
N THR A 260 10.57 29.14 -26.09
CA THR A 260 11.32 27.88 -26.00
C THR A 260 12.81 28.11 -26.24
N HIS A 261 13.17 28.95 -27.21
CA HIS A 261 14.56 29.33 -27.48
C HIS A 261 15.24 29.94 -26.26
N TYR A 262 14.64 30.99 -25.67
CA TYR A 262 15.23 31.63 -24.48
C TYR A 262 15.24 30.68 -23.27
N PHE A 263 14.19 29.88 -23.08
CA PHE A 263 14.17 28.87 -22.01
C PHE A 263 15.33 27.87 -22.16
N LEU A 264 15.53 27.30 -23.35
CA LEU A 264 16.61 26.34 -23.60
C LEU A 264 18.00 26.96 -23.44
N ILE A 265 18.17 28.23 -23.82
CA ILE A 265 19.42 28.97 -23.58
C ILE A 265 19.66 29.12 -22.08
N TYR A 266 18.67 29.62 -21.34
CA TYR A 266 18.80 29.79 -19.88
C TYR A 266 19.13 28.47 -19.18
N VAL A 267 18.45 27.38 -19.54
CA VAL A 267 18.75 26.04 -18.99
C VAL A 267 20.16 25.59 -19.37
N THR A 268 20.61 25.85 -20.60
CA THR A 268 21.97 25.50 -21.04
C THR A 268 23.02 26.28 -20.26
N ILE A 269 22.87 27.59 -20.11
CA ILE A 269 23.79 28.42 -19.32
C ILE A 269 23.79 27.98 -17.86
N TYR A 270 22.62 27.64 -17.29
CA TYR A 270 22.54 27.06 -15.96
C TYR A 270 23.37 25.79 -15.85
N LEU A 271 23.17 24.82 -16.75
CA LEU A 271 23.91 23.56 -16.75
C LEU A 271 25.42 23.76 -16.96
N ASP A 272 25.82 24.69 -17.82
CA ASP A 272 27.23 25.01 -18.07
C ASP A 272 27.87 25.69 -16.85
N MET A 273 27.14 26.56 -16.13
CA MET A 273 27.69 27.30 -15.00
C MET A 273 27.74 26.52 -13.70
N GLY A 274 26.70 25.74 -13.38
CA GLY A 274 26.69 24.91 -12.18
C GLY A 274 27.23 23.50 -12.39
N GLY A 275 27.37 23.04 -13.65
CA GLY A 275 27.75 21.68 -13.98
C GLY A 275 26.78 20.62 -13.43
N VAL A 276 27.20 19.35 -13.47
CA VAL A 276 26.44 18.24 -12.87
C VAL A 276 26.31 18.40 -11.36
N ARG A 277 27.32 18.97 -10.70
CA ARG A 277 27.40 19.09 -9.24
C ARG A 277 26.45 20.14 -8.66
N GLY A 278 26.34 21.31 -9.29
CA GLY A 278 25.45 22.39 -8.88
C GLY A 278 24.09 22.29 -9.57
N SER A 279 24.07 22.45 -10.89
CA SER A 279 22.84 22.51 -11.69
C SER A 279 22.18 21.15 -11.88
N GLY A 280 22.97 20.08 -12.05
CA GLY A 280 22.43 18.72 -12.14
C GLY A 280 21.73 18.28 -10.86
N VAL A 281 22.38 18.43 -9.70
CA VAL A 281 21.77 18.16 -8.39
C VAL A 281 20.59 19.09 -8.10
N GLY A 282 20.71 20.38 -8.43
CA GLY A 282 19.63 21.35 -8.28
C GLY A 282 18.38 21.02 -9.12
N LEU A 283 18.58 20.56 -10.36
CA LEU A 283 17.50 20.10 -11.23
C LEU A 283 16.86 18.81 -10.71
N LEU A 284 17.66 17.84 -10.27
CA LEU A 284 17.14 16.63 -9.64
C LEU A 284 16.29 16.99 -8.42
N ALA A 285 16.76 17.92 -7.58
CA ALA A 285 16.03 18.39 -6.42
C ALA A 285 14.71 19.08 -6.83
N LEU A 286 14.74 19.96 -7.83
CA LEU A 286 13.56 20.65 -8.35
C LEU A 286 12.47 19.68 -8.85
N LEU A 287 12.85 18.55 -9.43
CA LEU A 287 11.92 17.58 -9.98
C LEU A 287 11.39 16.57 -8.93
N THR A 288 12.13 16.36 -7.85
CA THR A 288 11.83 15.30 -6.87
C THR A 288 11.24 15.82 -5.57
N TRP A 289 11.40 17.10 -5.21
CA TRP A 289 10.86 17.66 -3.96
C TRP A 289 9.33 17.50 -3.78
N PRO A 290 8.48 17.51 -4.83
CA PRO A 290 7.04 17.34 -4.64
C PRO A 290 6.65 15.94 -4.18
N LEU A 291 7.48 14.92 -4.45
CA LEU A 291 7.15 13.52 -4.15
C LEU A 291 6.96 13.25 -2.65
N PRO A 292 7.93 13.54 -1.75
CA PRO A 292 7.75 13.31 -0.32
C PRO A 292 6.64 14.17 0.28
N LEU A 293 6.42 15.39 -0.24
CA LEU A 293 5.35 16.28 0.25
C LEU A 293 3.97 15.83 -0.22
N GLY A 294 3.84 15.30 -1.44
CA GLY A 294 2.60 14.69 -1.92
C GLY A 294 2.25 13.44 -1.10
N LEU A 295 3.24 12.62 -0.76
CA LEU A 295 3.05 11.48 0.14
C LEU A 295 2.65 11.95 1.56
N LEU A 296 3.28 13.00 2.07
CA LEU A 296 2.89 13.61 3.34
C LEU A 296 1.45 14.11 3.32
N ALA A 297 1.04 14.81 2.27
CA ALA A 297 -0.33 15.31 2.11
C ALA A 297 -1.35 14.17 2.11
N TYR A 298 -1.04 13.06 1.44
CA TYR A 298 -1.88 11.86 1.50
C TYR A 298 -1.99 11.29 2.92
N HIS A 299 -0.88 11.22 3.66
CA HIS A 299 -0.92 10.76 5.06
C HIS A 299 -1.64 11.75 6.00
N VAL A 300 -1.59 13.06 5.73
CA VAL A 300 -2.40 14.07 6.43
C VAL A 300 -3.89 13.83 6.17
N TYR A 301 -4.28 13.55 4.93
CA TYR A 301 -5.64 13.14 4.60
C TYR A 301 -6.07 11.88 5.36
N LEU A 302 -5.21 10.86 5.43
CA LEU A 302 -5.50 9.64 6.21
C LEU A 302 -5.74 9.94 7.69
N ILE A 303 -4.96 10.85 8.28
CA ILE A 303 -5.14 11.30 9.67
C ILE A 303 -6.48 12.03 9.83
N TRP A 304 -6.80 12.97 8.95
CA TRP A 304 -8.08 13.68 8.95
C TRP A 304 -9.27 12.72 8.82
N ALA A 305 -9.16 11.72 7.93
CA ALA A 305 -10.16 10.67 7.76
C ALA A 305 -10.14 9.60 8.89
N GLY A 306 -9.25 9.72 9.87
CA GLY A 306 -9.16 8.81 11.01
C GLY A 306 -8.67 7.39 10.67
N MET A 307 -8.09 7.15 9.50
CA MET A 307 -7.75 5.82 8.99
C MET A 307 -6.26 5.63 8.72
N THR A 308 -5.82 4.38 8.60
CA THR A 308 -4.48 4.02 8.11
C THR A 308 -4.52 3.68 6.62
N THR A 309 -3.36 3.62 5.96
CA THR A 309 -3.25 3.15 4.58
C THR A 309 -3.83 1.73 4.44
N ASN A 310 -3.56 0.84 5.39
CA ASN A 310 -4.14 -0.51 5.43
C ASN A 310 -5.67 -0.50 5.52
N GLU A 311 -6.26 0.43 6.26
CA GLU A 311 -7.71 0.58 6.37
C GLU A 311 -8.32 1.18 5.11
N SER A 312 -7.66 2.17 4.50
CA SER A 312 -8.12 2.75 3.24
C SER A 312 -8.21 1.70 2.12
N GLY A 313 -7.31 0.71 2.13
CA GLY A 313 -7.39 -0.44 1.22
C GLY A 313 -8.64 -1.29 1.47
N LYS A 314 -8.91 -1.64 2.73
CA LYS A 314 -10.12 -2.40 3.09
C LYS A 314 -11.41 -1.64 2.72
N TRP A 315 -11.44 -0.34 2.94
CA TRP A 315 -12.58 0.50 2.55
C TRP A 315 -12.73 0.60 1.03
N ALA A 316 -11.62 0.58 0.28
CA ALA A 316 -11.66 0.50 -1.17
C ALA A 316 -12.29 -0.83 -1.63
N ASP A 317 -11.96 -1.96 -1.01
CA ASP A 317 -12.59 -3.25 -1.31
C ASP A 317 -14.10 -3.21 -1.06
N TRP A 318 -14.54 -2.62 0.06
CA TRP A 318 -15.97 -2.41 0.32
C TRP A 318 -16.64 -1.55 -0.73
N ARG A 319 -15.98 -0.47 -1.15
CA ARG A 319 -16.50 0.46 -2.16
C ARG A 319 -16.64 -0.22 -3.53
N ASP A 320 -15.67 -1.03 -3.92
CA ASP A 320 -15.72 -1.78 -5.17
C ASP A 320 -16.85 -2.83 -5.11
N ASP A 321 -16.99 -3.56 -4.01
CA ASP A 321 -18.10 -4.51 -3.83
C ASP A 321 -19.50 -3.83 -3.77
N MET A 322 -19.59 -2.60 -3.24
CA MET A 322 -20.81 -1.79 -3.34
C MET A 322 -21.10 -1.41 -4.80
N ALA A 323 -20.08 -1.03 -5.56
CA ALA A 323 -20.22 -0.68 -6.99
C ALA A 323 -20.64 -1.88 -7.83
N ASP A 324 -20.17 -3.07 -7.48
CA ASP A 324 -20.55 -4.35 -8.10
C ASP A 324 -21.97 -4.81 -7.68
N GLY A 325 -22.63 -4.09 -6.77
CA GLY A 325 -24.00 -4.37 -6.33
C GLY A 325 -24.15 -5.62 -5.47
N VAL A 326 -23.06 -6.09 -4.85
CA VAL A 326 -23.03 -7.29 -4.00
C VAL A 326 -23.12 -6.99 -2.51
N VAL A 327 -23.22 -5.71 -2.13
CA VAL A 327 -23.32 -5.26 -0.74
C VAL A 327 -24.71 -4.70 -0.45
N PHE A 328 -25.27 -5.14 0.67
CA PHE A 328 -26.58 -4.75 1.17
C PHE A 328 -26.45 -4.16 2.56
N LEU A 329 -27.19 -3.08 2.81
CA LEU A 329 -27.31 -2.39 4.08
C LEU A 329 -28.66 -2.78 4.69
N GLY A 330 -28.64 -3.44 5.84
CA GLY A 330 -29.82 -3.73 6.65
C GLY A 330 -29.88 -2.86 7.89
N HIS A 331 -31.08 -2.68 8.43
CA HIS A 331 -31.28 -2.04 9.73
C HIS A 331 -31.19 -3.06 10.86
N ARG A 332 -30.45 -2.70 11.91
CA ARG A 332 -30.45 -3.43 13.16
C ARG A 332 -31.78 -3.19 13.89
N ARG A 333 -32.21 -4.16 14.70
CA ARG A 333 -33.36 -4.01 15.59
C ARG A 333 -32.94 -3.21 16.83
N GLU A 334 -33.72 -2.21 17.21
CA GLU A 334 -33.34 -1.26 18.27
C GLU A 334 -33.25 -1.94 19.64
N ASP A 335 -34.11 -2.93 19.89
CA ASP A 335 -34.13 -3.78 21.10
C ASP A 335 -32.89 -4.66 21.25
N THR A 336 -32.13 -4.86 20.16
CA THR A 336 -30.90 -5.66 20.17
C THR A 336 -29.64 -4.82 20.29
N MET A 337 -29.77 -3.48 20.25
CA MET A 337 -28.67 -2.57 20.45
C MET A 337 -28.32 -2.55 21.94
N GLN A 338 -27.07 -2.86 22.28
CA GLN A 338 -26.59 -2.57 23.62
C GLN A 338 -26.58 -1.06 23.85
N GLU A 339 -27.38 -0.57 24.80
CA GLU A 339 -27.26 0.80 25.30
C GLU A 339 -25.84 1.02 25.85
N TYR A 340 -25.34 2.24 25.66
CA TYR A 340 -24.06 2.69 26.18
C TYR A 340 -23.96 2.34 27.67
N ARG A 341 -22.97 1.52 28.08
CA ARG A 341 -22.63 1.29 29.50
C ARG A 341 -22.08 2.59 30.09
N SER A 342 -22.96 3.51 30.46
CA SER A 342 -22.68 4.66 31.34
C SER A 342 -22.73 4.28 32.82
N THR A 343 -22.59 3.01 33.17
CA THR A 343 -22.38 2.60 34.56
C THR A 343 -20.89 2.58 34.84
N SER A 344 -20.36 3.71 35.33
CA SER A 344 -19.26 3.61 36.29
C SER A 344 -19.78 2.80 37.47
N PRO A 345 -19.24 1.61 37.76
CA PRO A 345 -19.46 1.02 39.07
C PRO A 345 -18.69 1.90 40.04
N ALA A 346 -19.37 2.39 41.07
CA ALA A 346 -18.72 2.98 42.23
C ALA A 346 -17.55 2.07 42.67
N HIS A 347 -16.42 2.68 42.99
CA HIS A 347 -15.28 2.02 43.62
C HIS A 347 -15.74 1.12 44.77
N ASN A 348 -15.86 -0.18 44.53
CA ASN A 348 -15.90 -1.18 45.59
C ASN A 348 -14.60 -1.96 45.51
N HIS A 349 -13.70 -1.63 46.44
CA HIS A 349 -12.59 -2.47 46.82
C HIS A 349 -13.11 -3.88 47.15
N VAL A 350 -12.56 -4.91 46.49
CA VAL A 350 -12.65 -6.29 46.98
C VAL A 350 -11.22 -6.83 47.07
N PRO A 351 -10.81 -7.42 48.22
CA PRO A 351 -9.44 -7.83 48.45
C PRO A 351 -9.11 -9.16 47.75
N ALA A 352 -7.83 -9.35 47.46
CA ALA A 352 -7.27 -10.56 46.90
C ALA A 352 -7.43 -11.75 47.86
N SER A 353 -8.02 -12.86 47.38
CA SER A 353 -7.91 -14.16 48.04
C SER A 353 -7.71 -15.30 47.04
N ALA A 354 -6.50 -15.87 47.14
CA ALA A 354 -5.97 -17.21 46.87
C ALA A 354 -6.86 -18.38 46.36
N HIS A 355 -6.24 -19.15 45.44
CA HIS A 355 -6.32 -20.63 45.20
C HIS A 355 -7.65 -21.22 44.65
N SER A 356 -7.75 -22.24 43.79
CA SER A 356 -6.83 -23.22 43.17
C SER A 356 -7.47 -23.97 41.97
N SER A 357 -6.59 -24.55 41.14
CA SER A 357 -6.63 -25.87 40.44
C SER A 357 -7.38 -26.13 39.11
N SER A 358 -6.54 -26.62 38.18
CA SER A 358 -6.68 -27.71 37.19
C SER A 358 -7.48 -27.50 35.90
N SER A 359 -6.74 -27.26 34.80
CA SER A 359 -7.10 -27.73 33.46
C SER A 359 -5.85 -27.77 32.57
N THR A 360 -5.47 -28.97 32.16
CA THR A 360 -4.38 -29.28 31.22
C THR A 360 -4.74 -28.86 29.80
N SER A 361 -4.06 -27.84 29.24
CA SER A 361 -4.03 -27.50 27.81
C SER A 361 -2.83 -26.59 27.50
N PRO A 362 -2.16 -26.70 26.33
CA PRO A 362 -0.84 -26.11 26.12
C PRO A 362 -0.89 -24.63 25.66
N PHE A 363 -0.01 -23.84 26.29
CA PHE A 363 0.40 -22.46 26.05
C PHE A 363 -0.39 -21.34 26.76
N PRO A 364 0.30 -20.53 27.60
CA PRO A 364 -0.32 -19.54 28.47
C PRO A 364 -0.65 -18.26 27.68
N THR A 365 -1.91 -17.85 27.71
CA THR A 365 -2.25 -16.42 27.72
C THR A 365 -1.57 -15.78 28.95
N PRO A 366 -0.94 -14.59 28.83
CA PRO A 366 -0.52 -13.83 30.01
C PRO A 366 -1.71 -13.56 30.93
N PRO A 367 -1.49 -13.28 32.24
CA PRO A 367 -2.50 -13.45 33.30
C PRO A 367 -3.83 -12.82 32.89
N GLU A 368 -4.86 -13.64 33.02
CA GLU A 368 -6.24 -13.44 32.59
C GLU A 368 -6.68 -11.99 32.82
N THR A 369 -6.76 -11.20 31.74
CA THR A 369 -7.84 -10.21 31.68
C THR A 369 -9.13 -11.01 31.66
N PRO A 370 -10.02 -10.86 32.66
CA PRO A 370 -11.35 -11.42 32.62
C PRO A 370 -12.00 -11.16 31.24
N PRO A 371 -12.90 -12.03 30.75
CA PRO A 371 -13.60 -11.81 29.47
C PRO A 371 -14.26 -10.43 29.37
N GLU A 372 -14.65 -9.88 30.52
CA GLU A 372 -15.26 -8.57 30.69
C GLU A 372 -14.27 -7.40 30.51
N ASP A 373 -12.97 -7.67 30.62
CA ASP A 373 -11.84 -6.74 30.49
C ASP A 373 -11.08 -6.90 29.15
N GLU A 374 -11.54 -7.77 28.24
CA GLU A 374 -10.96 -7.92 26.88
C GLU A 374 -11.25 -6.71 25.97
N GLU A 375 -12.43 -6.09 26.13
CA GLU A 375 -12.80 -4.85 25.45
C GLU A 375 -12.77 -3.69 26.44
N PRO A 376 -11.91 -2.66 26.24
CA PRO A 376 -11.92 -1.49 27.10
C PRO A 376 -13.27 -0.75 27.01
N PRO A 377 -13.74 -0.11 28.09
CA PRO A 377 -14.91 0.76 28.02
C PRO A 377 -14.68 1.89 27.00
N THR A 378 -15.61 2.07 26.07
CA THR A 378 -15.49 3.00 24.94
C THR A 378 -16.59 4.05 25.00
N THR A 379 -16.31 5.30 24.62
CA THR A 379 -17.29 6.40 24.53
C THR A 379 -18.16 6.37 23.27
N TRP A 380 -18.01 5.35 22.42
CA TRP A 380 -18.70 5.22 21.14
C TRP A 380 -19.69 4.06 21.19
N PRO A 381 -20.75 4.07 20.35
CA PRO A 381 -21.68 2.95 20.28
C PRO A 381 -20.94 1.64 19.97
N LEU A 382 -21.10 0.61 20.82
CA LEU A 382 -20.50 -0.71 20.61
C LEU A 382 -21.09 -1.43 19.38
N GLU A 383 -22.25 -0.97 18.94
CA GLU A 383 -23.02 -1.57 17.87
C GLU A 383 -23.50 -0.52 16.87
N SER A 384 -23.43 -0.85 15.59
CA SER A 384 -23.95 -0.01 14.52
C SER A 384 -25.45 -0.22 14.33
N ARG A 385 -26.19 0.87 14.07
CA ARG A 385 -27.61 0.82 13.68
C ARG A 385 -27.85 0.14 12.33
N HIS A 386 -26.78 -0.01 11.54
CA HIS A 386 -26.81 -0.65 10.23
C HIS A 386 -25.94 -1.90 10.22
N ILE A 387 -26.32 -2.88 9.42
CA ILE A 387 -25.61 -4.14 9.20
C ILE A 387 -25.24 -4.21 7.72
N LEU A 388 -23.96 -4.39 7.44
CA LEU A 388 -23.48 -4.59 6.07
C LEU A 388 -23.34 -6.10 5.79
N ILE A 389 -23.97 -6.56 4.72
CA ILE A 389 -23.88 -7.95 4.26
C ILE A 389 -23.38 -7.97 2.81
N ARG A 390 -22.41 -8.85 2.55
CA ARG A 390 -21.95 -9.16 1.20
C ARG A 390 -22.60 -10.46 0.73
N THR A 391 -23.27 -10.45 -0.42
CA THR A 391 -23.86 -11.64 -1.03
C THR A 391 -23.06 -12.07 -2.25
N ARG A 392 -22.97 -13.38 -2.51
CA ARG A 392 -22.26 -13.87 -3.71
C ARG A 392 -23.09 -13.73 -4.99
N THR A 393 -24.40 -13.58 -4.85
CA THR A 393 -25.37 -13.62 -5.93
C THR A 393 -25.76 -12.24 -6.45
N GLY A 394 -25.36 -11.14 -5.78
CA GLY A 394 -25.79 -9.78 -6.11
C GLY A 394 -27.29 -9.52 -5.84
N GLN A 395 -27.95 -10.49 -5.18
CA GLN A 395 -29.35 -10.41 -4.75
C GLN A 395 -29.42 -10.15 -3.25
N PRO A 396 -30.49 -9.51 -2.76
CA PRO A 396 -30.68 -9.31 -1.33
C PRO A 396 -30.74 -10.66 -0.61
N PRO A 397 -30.24 -10.75 0.63
CA PRO A 397 -30.21 -11.99 1.38
C PRO A 397 -31.65 -12.45 1.69
N LYS A 398 -32.10 -13.54 1.05
CA LYS A 398 -33.43 -14.12 1.31
C LYS A 398 -33.51 -14.90 2.62
N THR A 399 -32.39 -15.46 3.06
CA THR A 399 -32.25 -16.18 4.33
C THR A 399 -31.03 -15.66 5.07
N LEU A 400 -31.23 -15.31 6.33
CA LEU A 400 -30.17 -14.80 7.20
C LEU A 400 -29.69 -15.93 8.12
N PRO A 401 -28.37 -16.08 8.34
CA PRO A 401 -27.87 -16.94 9.41
C PRO A 401 -28.49 -16.54 10.75
N SER A 402 -28.71 -17.50 11.66
CA SER A 402 -29.39 -17.26 12.95
C SER A 402 -28.80 -16.09 13.74
N ARG A 403 -27.47 -15.93 13.69
CA ARG A 403 -26.72 -14.81 14.31
C ARG A 403 -27.09 -13.42 13.75
N ILE A 404 -27.44 -13.33 12.48
CA ILE A 404 -27.84 -12.07 11.84
C ILE A 404 -29.34 -11.87 11.98
N LYS A 405 -30.14 -12.93 11.84
CA LYS A 405 -31.60 -12.89 12.05
C LYS A 405 -31.97 -12.39 13.44
N SER A 406 -31.16 -12.71 14.46
CA SER A 406 -31.38 -12.25 15.83
C SER A 406 -31.18 -10.74 16.04
N VAL A 407 -30.45 -10.06 15.14
CA VAL A 407 -30.11 -8.63 15.30
C VAL A 407 -30.60 -7.74 14.15
N ALA A 408 -30.91 -8.30 12.99
CA ALA A 408 -31.34 -7.56 11.80
C ALA A 408 -32.86 -7.59 11.63
N LYS A 409 -33.43 -6.53 11.06
CA LYS A 409 -34.79 -6.54 10.52
C LYS A 409 -34.77 -7.28 9.16
N GLU A 410 -35.52 -8.38 9.03
CA GLU A 410 -35.41 -9.30 7.89
C GLU A 410 -35.66 -8.62 6.54
N ASP A 411 -36.59 -7.67 6.48
CA ASP A 411 -37.00 -6.99 5.24
C ASP A 411 -36.32 -5.64 5.01
N SER A 412 -35.26 -5.33 5.77
CA SER A 412 -34.61 -4.01 5.75
C SER A 412 -33.39 -3.91 4.83
N PHE A 413 -33.07 -4.97 4.08
CA PHE A 413 -31.84 -5.03 3.30
C PHE A 413 -31.98 -4.36 1.94
N GLU A 414 -31.44 -3.15 1.86
CA GLU A 414 -31.37 -2.38 0.62
C GLU A 414 -29.98 -2.45 0.01
N ARG A 415 -29.87 -2.31 -1.31
CA ARG A 415 -28.56 -2.28 -1.97
C ARG A 415 -27.79 -1.05 -1.51
N ALA A 416 -26.57 -1.25 -1.02
CA ALA A 416 -25.72 -0.14 -0.61
C ALA A 416 -25.28 0.65 -1.85
N GLY A 417 -25.87 1.83 -2.06
CA GLY A 417 -25.55 2.70 -3.19
C GLY A 417 -24.31 3.56 -2.95
N LEU A 418 -23.55 3.84 -4.00
CA LEU A 418 -22.58 4.95 -4.00
C LEU A 418 -23.30 6.24 -4.40
N ASN A 419 -23.74 7.05 -3.43
CA ASN A 419 -23.98 8.47 -3.70
C ASN A 419 -22.63 9.18 -3.85
N LEU A 420 -21.98 9.04 -5.01
CA LEU A 420 -20.64 9.57 -5.26
C LEU A 420 -20.70 10.96 -5.89
N ASN A 421 -20.95 11.99 -5.08
CA ASN A 421 -20.52 13.34 -5.45
C ASN A 421 -19.07 13.56 -4.99
N ILE A 422 -18.17 13.66 -5.98
CA ILE A 422 -16.97 14.52 -6.02
C ILE A 422 -15.64 14.04 -5.37
N PHE A 423 -15.58 13.15 -4.37
CA PHE A 423 -14.29 12.91 -3.65
C PHE A 423 -13.54 11.59 -3.91
N GLY A 424 -14.04 10.69 -4.78
CA GLY A 424 -13.42 9.39 -5.07
C GLY A 424 -12.10 9.42 -5.88
N ALA A 425 -11.74 10.55 -6.47
CA ALA A 425 -10.65 10.64 -7.45
C ALA A 425 -9.23 10.54 -6.84
N LEU A 426 -9.03 10.94 -5.58
CA LEU A 426 -7.71 10.94 -4.94
C LEU A 426 -7.35 9.59 -4.27
N SER A 427 -8.34 8.85 -3.77
CA SER A 427 -8.11 7.52 -3.15
C SER A 427 -7.84 6.42 -4.18
N GLY A 428 -8.32 6.58 -5.42
CA GLY A 428 -8.17 5.59 -6.49
C GLY A 428 -6.80 5.56 -7.16
N ALA A 429 -5.93 6.56 -6.93
CA ALA A 429 -4.66 6.66 -7.63
C ALA A 429 -3.64 5.58 -7.22
N PHE A 430 -3.77 5.03 -6.01
CA PHE A 430 -2.84 4.06 -5.45
C PHE A 430 -3.40 2.64 -5.31
N SER A 431 -4.70 2.42 -5.53
CA SER A 431 -5.32 1.09 -5.40
C SER A 431 -5.22 0.27 -6.69
N SER A 432 -4.62 -0.92 -6.59
CA SER A 432 -4.63 -1.94 -7.64
C SER A 432 -6.02 -2.57 -7.69
N LYS A 433 -6.83 -2.28 -8.72
CA LYS A 433 -8.11 -2.96 -8.92
C LYS A 433 -7.87 -4.46 -9.15
N GLN A 434 -8.37 -5.30 -8.24
CA GLN A 434 -8.46 -6.75 -8.47
C GLN A 434 -9.73 -7.06 -9.28
N LYS A 435 -9.63 -7.96 -10.26
CA LYS A 435 -10.76 -8.38 -11.09
C LYS A 435 -11.30 -9.70 -10.55
N LYS A 436 -12.59 -9.75 -10.20
CA LYS A 436 -13.34 -11.00 -10.06
C LYS A 436 -14.12 -11.24 -11.33
N THR A 437 -13.95 -12.41 -11.92
CA THR A 437 -14.73 -12.84 -13.09
C THR A 437 -15.57 -14.03 -12.67
N THR A 438 -16.89 -13.87 -12.68
CA THR A 438 -17.82 -14.97 -12.37
C THR A 438 -18.29 -15.57 -13.68
N HIS A 439 -17.93 -16.82 -13.92
CA HIS A 439 -18.43 -17.61 -15.04
C HIS A 439 -19.65 -18.41 -14.58
N GLN A 440 -20.76 -18.30 -15.32
CA GLN A 440 -21.88 -19.21 -15.16
C GLN A 440 -21.61 -20.47 -16.00
N ASN A 441 -21.64 -21.62 -15.34
CA ASN A 441 -21.54 -22.91 -15.98
C ASN A 441 -22.92 -23.28 -16.56
N ALA A 442 -22.93 -24.16 -17.56
CA ALA A 442 -24.16 -24.60 -18.23
C ALA A 442 -25.12 -25.36 -17.31
N ASP A 443 -24.64 -25.86 -16.17
CA ASP A 443 -25.43 -26.55 -15.13
C ASP A 443 -26.09 -25.59 -14.12
N GLY A 444 -25.97 -24.26 -14.32
CA GLY A 444 -26.50 -23.24 -13.43
C GLY A 444 -25.65 -22.96 -12.19
N SER A 445 -24.53 -23.66 -12.01
CA SER A 445 -23.53 -23.32 -11.00
C SER A 445 -22.70 -22.11 -11.46
N SER A 446 -22.16 -21.33 -10.52
CA SER A 446 -21.26 -20.21 -10.84
C SER A 446 -19.89 -20.46 -10.25
N THR A 447 -18.87 -20.28 -11.08
CA THR A 447 -17.46 -20.37 -10.68
C THR A 447 -16.87 -18.96 -10.72
N THR A 448 -16.56 -18.40 -9.56
CA THR A 448 -15.88 -17.10 -9.48
C THR A 448 -14.38 -17.32 -9.47
N THR A 449 -13.70 -16.91 -10.53
CA THR A 449 -12.25 -16.81 -10.57
C THR A 449 -11.83 -15.41 -10.09
N GLU A 450 -11.12 -15.37 -8.96
CA GLU A 450 -10.51 -14.16 -8.45
C GLU A 450 -9.12 -14.02 -9.09
N ASP A 451 -9.01 -13.14 -10.10
CA ASP A 451 -7.70 -12.69 -10.56
C ASP A 451 -7.15 -11.74 -9.50
N LYS A 452 -6.48 -12.31 -8.50
CA LYS A 452 -5.53 -11.57 -7.67
C LYS A 452 -4.43 -11.01 -8.58
N HIS A 453 -4.65 -9.82 -9.10
CA HIS A 453 -3.60 -9.00 -9.67
C HIS A 453 -2.71 -8.35 -8.59
N ASP A 454 -2.44 -9.08 -7.50
CA ASP A 454 -1.14 -8.97 -6.83
C ASP A 454 -0.21 -9.94 -7.54
N LYS A 455 0.31 -9.51 -8.69
CA LYS A 455 1.52 -10.01 -9.39
C LYS A 455 1.63 -9.39 -10.78
N GLY A 456 1.76 -8.06 -10.83
CA GLY A 456 2.40 -7.37 -11.95
C GLY A 456 3.90 -7.67 -12.00
N MET A 457 4.26 -8.96 -12.03
CA MET A 457 5.59 -9.51 -12.34
C MET A 457 5.57 -11.05 -12.44
N ALA A 458 4.45 -11.76 -12.18
CA ALA A 458 4.42 -13.23 -12.20
C ALA A 458 3.38 -13.94 -13.09
N ASN A 459 2.51 -13.24 -13.82
CA ASN A 459 1.65 -13.92 -14.83
C ASN A 459 2.34 -14.22 -16.16
N ALA A 460 3.64 -14.02 -16.20
CA ALA A 460 4.49 -14.73 -17.15
C ALA A 460 4.60 -16.23 -16.77
N ALA A 461 4.50 -16.60 -15.49
CA ALA A 461 4.87 -17.93 -14.99
C ALA A 461 3.83 -19.06 -15.19
N ALA A 462 2.66 -18.81 -15.81
CA ALA A 462 1.59 -19.81 -15.93
C ALA A 462 1.36 -20.31 -17.38
N GLY A 463 2.41 -20.30 -18.22
CA GLY A 463 2.36 -20.83 -19.60
C GLY A 463 3.41 -21.89 -19.90
N GLY A 464 4.04 -22.49 -18.88
CA GLY A 464 5.13 -23.45 -19.10
C GLY A 464 5.68 -24.04 -17.82
N ARG A 465 4.84 -24.76 -17.07
CA ARG A 465 5.26 -25.70 -16.02
C ARG A 465 4.29 -26.88 -15.99
N GLY A 466 4.27 -27.64 -17.07
CA GLY A 466 4.06 -29.08 -16.98
C GLY A 466 5.40 -29.73 -16.67
N SER A 467 5.38 -30.73 -15.77
CA SER A 467 6.46 -31.65 -15.40
C SER A 467 7.57 -31.15 -14.45
N ALA A 468 7.86 -32.01 -13.46
CA ALA A 468 8.97 -32.00 -12.50
C ALA A 468 8.90 -31.01 -11.32
N PHE A 469 8.21 -31.40 -10.24
CA PHE A 469 8.73 -31.46 -8.85
C PHE A 469 7.59 -31.97 -7.94
N ALA A 470 7.29 -33.25 -8.07
CA ALA A 470 6.49 -34.01 -7.11
C ALA A 470 7.19 -35.36 -6.91
N ALA A 471 8.17 -35.38 -6.00
CA ALA A 471 8.77 -36.58 -5.45
C ALA A 471 9.39 -36.21 -4.10
N GLY A 472 8.82 -36.74 -3.02
CA GLY A 472 9.30 -36.53 -1.66
C GLY A 472 8.19 -36.49 -0.62
N ASN A 473 7.64 -37.68 -0.31
CA ASN A 473 6.86 -38.01 0.89
C ASN A 473 5.40 -37.51 0.96
N ALA A 474 4.54 -38.12 0.15
CA ALA A 474 3.19 -38.49 0.57
C ALA A 474 2.96 -39.95 0.16
N GLN A 475 3.09 -40.83 1.15
CA GLN A 475 2.86 -42.26 1.05
C GLN A 475 1.36 -42.49 0.86
N GLN A 476 0.98 -42.66 -0.42
CA GLN A 476 0.19 -43.78 -0.92
C GLN A 476 -0.99 -44.28 -0.05
N SER A 477 -2.21 -43.86 -0.38
CA SER A 477 -3.29 -44.83 -0.60
C SER A 477 -4.36 -44.23 -1.51
N SER A 478 -4.61 -44.94 -2.59
CA SER A 478 -5.51 -44.69 -3.70
C SER A 478 -6.96 -44.42 -3.30
N LEU A 479 -7.60 -43.44 -3.94
CA LEU A 479 -9.04 -43.50 -4.23
C LEU A 479 -9.24 -43.31 -5.73
N LYS A 480 -9.57 -44.43 -6.37
CA LYS A 480 -10.05 -44.54 -7.74
C LYS A 480 -11.36 -43.77 -7.87
N THR A 481 -11.46 -43.00 -8.95
CA THR A 481 -12.69 -42.56 -9.58
C THR A 481 -13.61 -43.75 -9.82
N LYS A 482 -14.92 -43.62 -9.54
CA LYS A 482 -15.93 -44.39 -10.27
C LYS A 482 -17.26 -43.67 -10.35
N GLU A 483 -17.75 -43.71 -11.59
CA GLU A 483 -18.99 -43.18 -12.11
C GLU A 483 -20.22 -43.90 -11.56
N SER A 484 -21.36 -43.24 -11.74
CA SER A 484 -22.72 -43.67 -11.47
C SER A 484 -23.17 -44.87 -12.32
N GLY A 485 -23.47 -45.97 -11.62
CA GLY A 485 -24.66 -46.83 -11.68
C GLY A 485 -25.24 -47.33 -13.01
N VAL A 486 -25.29 -48.67 -13.17
CA VAL A 486 -26.43 -49.46 -13.70
C VAL A 486 -26.41 -50.87 -13.05
N GLY A 487 -27.54 -51.29 -12.47
CA GLY A 487 -28.13 -52.64 -12.64
C GLY A 487 -27.65 -53.86 -11.83
N GLN A 488 -28.57 -54.34 -10.98
CA GLN A 488 -28.97 -55.75 -10.71
C GLN A 488 -28.20 -56.71 -9.77
N GLU A 489 -28.93 -57.08 -8.70
CA GLU A 489 -29.16 -58.40 -8.08
C GLU A 489 -28.00 -59.37 -7.76
N SER A 490 -27.84 -59.70 -6.47
CA SER A 490 -28.35 -60.96 -5.89
C SER A 490 -27.84 -61.19 -4.44
N LYS A 491 -28.61 -62.01 -3.71
CA LYS A 491 -28.65 -62.24 -2.26
C LYS A 491 -27.47 -63.07 -1.73
N GLN A 492 -26.98 -62.77 -0.52
CA GLN A 492 -26.97 -63.71 0.62
C GLN A 492 -26.39 -63.07 1.89
N GLY A 493 -27.06 -63.29 3.03
CA GLY A 493 -26.82 -62.57 4.27
C GLY A 493 -25.93 -63.25 5.29
N LYS A 494 -25.62 -62.50 6.36
CA LYS A 494 -25.48 -62.98 7.74
C LYS A 494 -25.55 -61.80 8.72
N SER A 495 -26.37 -62.00 9.73
CA SER A 495 -26.72 -61.14 10.87
C SER A 495 -25.53 -60.82 11.78
N VAL A 496 -25.38 -59.56 12.24
CA VAL A 496 -24.88 -59.17 13.59
C VAL A 496 -25.40 -57.77 13.99
N LYS A 497 -26.09 -57.75 15.16
CA LYS A 497 -26.46 -56.71 16.15
C LYS A 497 -26.30 -55.18 15.89
N GLN A 498 -27.42 -54.49 16.13
CA GLN A 498 -27.65 -53.05 16.34
C GLN A 498 -27.23 -52.60 17.74
N VAL A 499 -26.61 -51.41 17.86
CA VAL A 499 -26.55 -50.58 19.09
C VAL A 499 -26.62 -49.10 18.68
N ASP A 500 -27.68 -48.42 19.11
CA ASP A 500 -27.95 -46.98 18.96
C ASP A 500 -27.28 -46.17 20.06
N HIS A 501 -26.67 -45.01 19.74
CA HIS A 501 -26.41 -43.94 20.71
C HIS A 501 -26.49 -42.55 20.03
N LEU A 502 -27.71 -42.00 19.95
CA LEU A 502 -27.98 -40.57 20.08
C LEU A 502 -28.21 -40.29 21.58
N GLY A 503 -27.69 -39.16 22.07
CA GLY A 503 -27.94 -38.66 23.43
C GLY A 503 -27.97 -37.14 23.42
N ILE A 504 -29.17 -36.60 23.20
CA ILE A 504 -29.60 -35.20 23.30
C ILE A 504 -30.04 -34.94 24.76
N GLU A 505 -30.15 -33.65 25.15
CA GLU A 505 -31.30 -33.03 25.84
C GLU A 505 -30.86 -31.93 26.82
N GLY A 506 -31.42 -30.72 26.80
CA GLY A 506 -32.60 -30.22 26.07
C GLY A 506 -32.63 -28.70 25.90
#